data_AF-A0A7R9ZTL1-F1
#
_entry.id   AF-A0A7R9ZTL1-F1
#
_cell.length_a   1.000
_cell.length_b   1.000
_cell.length_c   1.000
_cell.angle_alpha   90.00
_cell.angle_beta   90.00
_cell.angle_gamma   90.00
#
_symmetry.space_group_name_H-M   'P 1'
#
loop_
_entity.id
_entity.type
_entity.pdbx_description
1 polymer ?
#
loop_
_entity_poly.entity_id
_entity_poly.type
_entity_poly.pdbx_seq_one_letter_code
_entity_poly.pdbx_strand_id
1 'polypeptide(L)'
;MVSSATAAVRDGVLDRHRPAALQPYITNEEWQYLRDDIGDALKPIKAFVSLQRTIAISIFVIILCIIVGGVFAPMLGLYRNTDNYGRSPGLNPIAFLAVFLSIPCFMLFVILSACYRSCFLEPRLTNKLDDIIDKHIDLMRGGVTLHLQPDVNTYNTINSNGHSHRHSSRSLTDYTLTVSVNEEAAYRGSLNHDGHDNDASDQDRLRNRLEELEDARKYLTDEEYRRKRSQILDLV
;
A
#
# COMPACT_ATOMS: atom_id res chain seq x y z
N MET A 1 -3.16 -10.98 23.93
CA MET A 1 -2.26 -9.84 23.62
C MET A 1 -2.52 -9.44 22.17
N VAL A 2 -2.28 -8.19 21.75
CA VAL A 2 -2.37 -7.81 20.32
C VAL A 2 -0.96 -7.74 19.78
N SER A 3 -0.59 -8.70 18.93
CA SER A 3 0.68 -8.67 18.21
C SER A 3 0.47 -7.87 16.93
N SER A 4 1.24 -6.79 16.77
CA SER A 4 1.21 -5.96 15.57
C SER A 4 2.52 -6.06 14.81
N ALA A 5 2.46 -6.34 13.51
CA ALA A 5 3.60 -6.29 12.62
C ALA A 5 3.32 -5.38 11.43
N THR A 6 4.36 -4.72 10.92
CA THR A 6 4.23 -3.78 9.80
C THR A 6 5.07 -4.25 8.62
N ALA A 7 4.46 -4.34 7.45
CA ALA A 7 5.16 -4.52 6.19
C ALA A 7 5.12 -3.21 5.39
N ALA A 8 6.27 -2.76 4.92
CA ALA A 8 6.34 -1.60 4.05
C ALA A 8 5.87 -1.98 2.64
N VAL A 9 5.07 -1.13 2.03
CA VAL A 9 4.71 -1.16 0.61
C VAL A 9 5.40 0.02 -0.04
N ARG A 10 6.47 -0.27 -0.78
CA ARG A 10 7.22 0.75 -1.53
C ARG A 10 6.99 0.54 -3.00
N ASP A 11 6.70 1.63 -3.71
CA ASP A 11 6.41 1.59 -5.14
C ASP A 11 5.38 0.50 -5.46
N GLY A 12 4.25 0.43 -4.75
CA GLY A 12 3.22 -0.58 -5.01
C GLY A 12 3.70 -2.03 -4.98
N VAL A 13 4.82 -2.33 -4.32
CA VAL A 13 5.32 -3.68 -4.09
C VAL A 13 5.40 -3.86 -2.58
N LEU A 14 4.59 -4.78 -2.06
CA LEU A 14 4.69 -5.23 -0.67
C LEU A 14 6.04 -5.94 -0.48
N ASP A 15 6.66 -5.78 0.69
CA ASP A 15 7.92 -6.45 1.01
C ASP A 15 7.83 -7.97 0.74
N ARG A 16 8.92 -8.54 0.23
CA ARG A 16 8.99 -9.98 -0.11
C ARG A 16 8.93 -10.83 1.15
N HIS A 17 9.35 -10.28 2.28
CA HIS A 17 9.39 -11.00 3.54
C HIS A 17 8.04 -10.94 4.25
N ARG A 18 7.45 -12.12 4.49
CA ARG A 18 6.27 -12.28 5.32
C ARG A 18 6.60 -11.83 6.76
N PRO A 19 5.78 -10.97 7.39
CA PRO A 19 5.97 -10.59 8.78
C PRO A 19 5.92 -11.81 9.70
N ALA A 20 6.79 -11.86 10.72
CA ALA A 20 6.84 -12.99 11.66
C ALA A 20 5.49 -13.24 12.36
N ALA A 21 4.71 -12.19 12.63
CA ALA A 21 3.38 -12.31 13.24
C ALA A 21 2.35 -13.06 12.37
N LEU A 22 2.55 -13.09 11.04
CA LEU A 22 1.67 -13.79 10.09
C LEU A 22 2.10 -15.25 9.85
N GLN A 23 3.30 -15.64 10.28
CA GLN A 23 3.87 -16.95 10.01
C GLN A 23 2.96 -18.15 10.33
N PRO A 24 2.18 -18.15 11.44
CA PRO A 24 1.28 -19.27 11.75
C PRO A 24 -0.09 -19.19 11.09
N TYR A 25 -0.46 -18.05 10.47
CA TYR A 25 -1.83 -17.82 9.98
C TYR A 25 -1.98 -17.90 8.46
N ILE A 26 -0.90 -17.68 7.72
CA ILE A 26 -0.90 -17.68 6.25
C ILE A 26 0.29 -18.47 5.75
N THR A 27 0.13 -19.27 4.71
CA THR A 27 1.24 -19.95 4.05
C THR A 27 2.09 -18.97 3.23
N ASN A 28 3.29 -19.40 2.80
CA ASN A 28 4.14 -18.55 1.94
C ASN A 28 3.50 -18.31 0.56
N GLU A 29 2.74 -19.27 0.04
CA GLU A 29 2.05 -19.16 -1.24
C GLU A 29 0.89 -18.16 -1.17
N GLU A 30 0.04 -18.26 -0.15
CA GLU A 30 -1.06 -17.30 0.09
C GLU A 30 -0.52 -15.87 0.34
N TRP A 31 0.61 -15.73 1.04
CA TRP A 31 1.27 -14.44 1.19
C TRP A 31 1.71 -13.86 -0.16
N GLN A 32 2.21 -14.71 -1.06
CA GLN A 32 2.60 -14.28 -2.39
C GLN A 32 1.40 -13.85 -3.23
N TYR A 33 0.27 -14.57 -3.16
CA TYR A 33 -0.98 -14.16 -3.80
C TYR A 33 -1.51 -12.83 -3.26
N LEU A 34 -1.57 -12.65 -1.94
CA LEU A 34 -1.98 -11.39 -1.31
C LEU A 34 -1.07 -10.24 -1.79
N ARG A 35 0.24 -10.47 -1.85
CA ARG A 35 1.22 -9.50 -2.32
C ARG A 35 1.00 -9.11 -3.77
N ASP A 36 0.72 -10.08 -4.64
CA ASP A 36 0.51 -9.84 -6.06
C ASP A 36 -0.83 -9.11 -6.30
N ASP A 37 -1.90 -9.48 -5.59
CA ASP A 37 -3.21 -8.81 -5.64
C ASP A 37 -3.14 -7.36 -5.15
N ILE A 38 -2.48 -7.12 -4.00
CA ILE A 38 -2.21 -5.76 -3.51
C ILE A 38 -1.37 -5.00 -4.52
N GLY A 39 -0.31 -5.61 -5.05
CA GLY A 39 0.56 -4.97 -6.04
C GLY A 39 -0.20 -4.54 -7.30
N ASP A 40 -1.08 -5.40 -7.80
CA ASP A 40 -1.92 -5.13 -8.96
C ASP A 40 -2.96 -4.05 -8.71
N ALA A 41 -3.54 -4.01 -7.51
CA ALA A 41 -4.45 -2.93 -7.10
C ALA A 41 -3.74 -1.58 -6.98
N LEU A 42 -2.45 -1.57 -6.60
CA LEU A 42 -1.65 -0.36 -6.44
C LEU A 42 -0.97 0.11 -7.74
N LYS A 43 -0.86 -0.74 -8.78
CA LYS A 43 -0.36 -0.33 -10.13
C LYS A 43 -0.94 1.00 -10.65
N PRO A 44 -2.28 1.24 -10.63
CA PRO A 44 -2.84 2.52 -11.08
C PRO A 44 -2.34 3.73 -10.29
N ILE A 45 -1.90 3.56 -9.03
CA ILE A 45 -1.30 4.64 -8.23
C ILE A 45 0.04 5.07 -8.82
N LYS A 46 0.87 4.15 -9.33
CA LYS A 46 2.13 4.53 -10.00
C LYS A 46 1.90 5.42 -11.22
N ALA A 47 0.91 5.07 -12.03
CA ALA A 47 0.49 5.90 -13.16
C ALA A 47 -0.05 7.27 -12.69
N PHE A 48 -0.58 7.34 -11.48
CA PHE A 48 -1.02 8.58 -10.88
C PHE A 48 0.15 9.47 -10.40
N VAL A 49 1.21 8.87 -9.88
CA VAL A 49 2.43 9.60 -9.48
C VAL A 49 3.11 10.24 -10.68
N SER A 50 3.17 9.53 -11.82
CA SER A 50 3.67 10.13 -13.05
C SER A 50 2.77 11.28 -13.51
N LEU A 51 1.44 11.18 -13.33
CA LEU A 51 0.50 12.26 -13.59
C LEU A 51 0.69 13.47 -12.67
N GLN A 52 1.00 13.26 -11.38
CA GLN A 52 1.36 14.37 -10.47
C GLN A 52 2.61 15.12 -10.93
N ARG A 53 3.64 14.40 -11.40
CA ARG A 53 4.83 15.02 -11.99
C ARG A 53 4.44 15.87 -13.20
N THR A 54 3.54 15.37 -14.06
CA THR A 54 3.00 16.13 -15.19
C THR A 54 2.28 17.40 -14.75
N ILE A 55 1.42 17.34 -13.72
CA ILE A 55 0.73 18.51 -13.16
C ILE A 55 1.74 19.56 -12.66
N ALA A 56 2.76 19.14 -11.92
CA ALA A 56 3.79 20.05 -11.41
C ALA A 56 4.54 20.76 -12.53
N ILE A 57 4.88 20.02 -13.61
CA ILE A 57 5.48 20.58 -14.82
C ILE A 57 4.51 21.57 -15.49
N SER A 58 3.22 21.24 -15.59
CA SER A 58 2.21 22.16 -16.16
C SER A 58 2.10 23.47 -15.36
N ILE A 59 2.10 23.40 -14.04
CA ILE A 59 2.07 24.59 -13.16
C ILE A 59 3.33 25.44 -13.40
N PHE A 60 4.50 24.81 -13.47
CA PHE A 60 5.75 25.49 -13.76
C PHE A 60 5.71 26.21 -15.13
N VAL A 61 5.19 25.55 -16.17
CA VAL A 61 5.01 26.15 -17.49
C VAL A 61 4.05 27.34 -17.44
N ILE A 62 2.92 27.25 -16.72
CA ILE A 62 2.00 28.38 -16.54
C ILE A 62 2.72 29.58 -15.91
N ILE A 63 3.48 29.37 -14.83
CA ILE A 63 4.22 30.42 -14.15
C ILE A 63 5.24 31.05 -15.10
N LEU A 64 5.98 30.24 -15.85
CA LEU A 64 6.94 30.71 -16.85
C LEU A 64 6.25 31.56 -17.94
N CYS A 65 5.10 31.10 -18.45
CA CYS A 65 4.30 31.85 -19.43
C CYS A 65 3.83 33.20 -18.89
N ILE A 66 3.43 33.26 -17.60
CA ILE A 66 3.04 34.52 -16.94
C ILE A 66 4.24 35.46 -16.80
N ILE A 67 5.43 34.95 -16.44
CA ILE A 67 6.65 35.77 -16.33
C ILE A 67 7.05 36.31 -17.70
N VAL A 68 7.09 35.45 -18.73
CA VAL A 68 7.43 35.86 -20.10
C VAL A 68 6.41 36.85 -20.65
N GLY A 69 5.12 36.56 -20.52
CA GLY A 69 4.06 37.43 -21.00
C GLY A 69 3.94 38.75 -20.21
N GLY A 70 4.11 38.70 -18.90
CA GLY A 70 3.91 39.85 -18.01
C GLY A 70 5.12 40.76 -17.88
N VAL A 71 6.34 40.21 -17.88
CA VAL A 71 7.57 40.99 -17.67
C VAL A 71 8.20 41.38 -19.00
N PHE A 72 8.33 40.44 -19.95
CA PHE A 72 9.05 40.71 -21.19
C PHE A 72 8.20 41.44 -22.24
N ALA A 73 6.89 41.22 -22.29
CA ALA A 73 6.03 41.91 -23.26
C ALA A 73 6.00 43.45 -23.08
N PRO A 74 5.83 44.01 -21.86
CA PRO A 74 5.91 45.47 -21.70
C PRO A 74 7.33 46.00 -21.90
N MET A 75 8.38 45.26 -21.52
CA MET A 75 9.77 45.68 -21.79
C MET A 75 10.06 45.79 -23.29
N LEU A 76 9.63 44.81 -24.08
CA LEU A 76 9.78 44.82 -25.55
C LEU A 76 8.85 45.83 -26.23
N GLY A 77 7.66 46.08 -25.65
CA GLY A 77 6.74 47.13 -26.10
C GLY A 77 7.30 48.54 -25.88
N LEU A 78 7.98 48.78 -24.76
CA LEU A 78 8.64 50.05 -24.44
C LEU A 78 9.92 50.28 -25.26
N TYR A 79 10.65 49.20 -25.63
CA TYR A 79 11.81 49.25 -26.52
C TYR A 79 11.45 49.60 -27.99
N ARG A 80 10.18 49.57 -28.35
CA ARG A 80 9.71 49.78 -29.73
C ARG A 80 9.70 51.25 -30.16
N ASN A 81 10.04 52.18 -29.27
CA ASN A 81 9.83 53.61 -29.50
C ASN A 81 11.09 54.42 -29.90
N THR A 82 12.21 53.78 -30.25
CA THR A 82 13.47 54.52 -30.49
C THR A 82 14.02 54.53 -31.91
N ASP A 83 13.73 53.58 -32.81
CA ASP A 83 14.41 53.58 -34.12
C ASP A 83 13.44 53.64 -35.32
N ASN A 84 13.35 54.85 -35.88
CA ASN A 84 12.91 55.07 -37.25
C ASN A 84 13.87 54.34 -38.20
N TYR A 85 13.31 53.62 -39.18
CA TYR A 85 13.99 52.91 -40.28
C TYR A 85 14.56 51.52 -39.97
N GLY A 86 13.75 50.51 -40.29
CA GLY A 86 14.22 49.14 -40.53
C GLY A 86 13.46 48.14 -39.68
N ARG A 87 12.75 47.22 -40.34
CA ARG A 87 12.00 46.09 -39.75
C ARG A 87 12.62 45.58 -38.45
N SER A 88 12.15 46.10 -37.32
CA SER A 88 12.47 45.50 -36.02
C SER A 88 11.68 44.19 -35.90
N PRO A 89 12.27 43.13 -35.30
CA PRO A 89 11.58 41.87 -35.07
C PRO A 89 10.53 42.11 -33.97
N GLY A 90 9.41 42.71 -34.34
CA GLY A 90 8.27 42.89 -33.46
C GLY A 90 7.74 41.53 -33.04
N LEU A 91 7.42 41.38 -31.75
CA LEU A 91 6.65 40.26 -31.24
C LEU A 91 5.40 40.09 -32.12
N ASN A 92 5.30 38.95 -32.79
CA ASN A 92 4.13 38.62 -33.61
C ASN A 92 2.89 38.63 -32.70
N PRO A 93 1.87 39.45 -32.96
CA PRO A 93 0.67 39.54 -32.10
C PRO A 93 -0.05 38.18 -32.00
N ILE A 94 0.08 37.35 -33.04
CA ILE A 94 -0.41 35.98 -33.07
C ILE A 94 0.29 35.11 -32.01
N ALA A 95 1.61 35.27 -31.82
CA ALA A 95 2.35 34.52 -30.81
C ALA A 95 1.94 34.95 -29.38
N PHE A 96 1.70 36.24 -29.17
CA PHE A 96 1.21 36.75 -27.89
C PHE A 96 -0.19 36.20 -27.56
N LEU A 97 -1.10 36.22 -28.53
CA LEU A 97 -2.44 35.66 -28.37
C LEU A 97 -2.40 34.14 -28.12
N ALA A 98 -1.50 33.41 -28.78
CA ALA A 98 -1.29 31.98 -28.53
C ALA A 98 -0.80 31.70 -27.10
N VAL A 99 0.14 32.50 -26.57
CA VAL A 99 0.60 32.38 -25.17
C VAL A 99 -0.55 32.66 -24.21
N PHE A 100 -1.33 33.72 -24.43
CA PHE A 100 -2.48 34.05 -23.58
C PHE A 100 -3.57 32.98 -23.61
N LEU A 101 -3.84 32.38 -24.78
CA LEU A 101 -4.80 31.29 -24.92
C LEU A 101 -4.32 29.98 -24.27
N SER A 102 -3.00 29.76 -24.22
CA SER A 102 -2.45 28.54 -23.62
C SER A 102 -2.68 28.47 -22.10
N ILE A 103 -2.69 29.62 -21.41
CA ILE A 103 -2.86 29.72 -19.95
C ILE A 103 -4.20 29.10 -19.48
N PRO A 104 -5.39 29.49 -19.98
CA PRO A 104 -6.64 28.87 -19.57
C PRO A 104 -6.73 27.40 -19.97
N CYS A 105 -6.11 26.98 -21.08
CA CYS A 105 -6.05 25.55 -21.46
C CYS A 105 -5.25 24.73 -20.43
N PHE A 106 -4.08 25.22 -20.00
CA PHE A 106 -3.30 24.55 -18.96
C PHE A 106 -4.00 24.59 -17.59
N MET A 107 -4.66 25.69 -17.24
CA MET A 107 -5.45 25.79 -16.00
C MET A 107 -6.62 24.80 -15.99
N LEU A 108 -7.36 24.68 -17.09
CA LEU A 108 -8.41 23.67 -17.25
C LEU A 108 -7.85 22.25 -17.11
N PHE A 109 -6.70 21.96 -17.73
CA PHE A 109 -6.04 20.67 -17.61
C PHE A 109 -5.66 20.34 -16.15
N VAL A 110 -5.10 21.31 -15.41
CA VAL A 110 -4.77 21.14 -13.99
C VAL A 110 -6.01 20.91 -13.14
N ILE A 111 -7.08 21.67 -13.37
CA ILE A 111 -8.36 21.53 -12.64
C ILE A 111 -9.00 20.17 -12.93
N LEU A 112 -9.11 19.78 -14.20
CA LEU A 112 -9.67 18.48 -14.58
C LEU A 112 -8.86 17.33 -13.98
N SER A 113 -7.53 17.44 -13.99
CA SER A 113 -6.65 16.43 -13.38
C SER A 113 -6.82 16.34 -11.86
N ALA A 114 -6.99 17.48 -11.18
CA ALA A 114 -7.25 17.54 -9.74
C ALA A 114 -8.65 16.98 -9.40
N CYS A 115 -9.68 17.32 -10.17
CA CYS A 115 -11.03 16.79 -9.99
C CYS A 115 -11.08 15.28 -10.26
N TYR A 116 -10.41 14.80 -11.32
CA TYR A 116 -10.32 13.37 -11.63
C TYR A 116 -9.70 12.58 -10.46
N ARG A 117 -8.64 13.13 -9.85
CA ARG A 117 -8.04 12.56 -8.64
C ARG A 117 -9.04 12.45 -7.50
N SER A 118 -9.60 13.58 -7.07
CA SER A 118 -10.40 13.64 -5.85
C SER A 118 -11.74 12.93 -5.97
N CYS A 119 -12.38 13.02 -7.14
CA CYS A 119 -13.75 12.49 -7.31
C CYS A 119 -13.76 11.02 -7.73
N PHE A 120 -12.77 10.57 -8.50
CA PHE A 120 -12.85 9.26 -9.16
C PHE A 120 -11.79 8.30 -8.68
N LEU A 121 -10.56 8.77 -8.49
CA LEU A 121 -9.43 7.89 -8.25
C LEU A 121 -9.35 7.45 -6.79
N GLU A 122 -9.45 8.41 -5.86
CA GLU A 122 -9.32 8.15 -4.43
C GLU A 122 -10.40 7.19 -3.91
N PRO A 123 -11.71 7.40 -4.19
CA PRO A 123 -12.75 6.49 -3.69
C PRO A 123 -12.70 5.11 -4.36
N ARG A 124 -12.34 5.06 -5.65
CA ARG A 124 -12.29 3.79 -6.38
C ARG A 124 -11.12 2.94 -5.93
N LEU A 125 -10.02 3.57 -5.54
CA LEU A 125 -8.86 2.88 -5.00
C LEU A 125 -9.13 2.35 -3.60
N THR A 126 -9.69 3.17 -2.70
CA THR A 126 -10.03 2.73 -1.34
C THR A 126 -11.00 1.57 -1.38
N ASN A 127 -12.08 1.68 -2.16
CA ASN A 127 -13.08 0.61 -2.24
C ASN A 127 -12.51 -0.69 -2.81
N LYS A 128 -11.58 -0.62 -3.78
CA LYS A 128 -10.93 -1.81 -4.32
C LYS A 128 -9.95 -2.45 -3.33
N LEU A 129 -9.23 -1.63 -2.57
CA LEU A 129 -8.32 -2.12 -1.54
C LEU A 129 -9.10 -2.78 -0.41
N ASP A 130 -10.18 -2.14 0.04
CA ASP A 130 -11.05 -2.67 1.09
C ASP A 130 -11.66 -4.01 0.64
N ASP A 131 -12.13 -4.12 -0.61
CA ASP A 131 -12.66 -5.38 -1.18
C ASP A 131 -11.60 -6.51 -1.23
N ILE A 132 -10.35 -6.19 -1.59
CA ILE A 132 -9.25 -7.17 -1.59
C ILE A 132 -8.87 -7.60 -0.18
N ILE A 133 -8.85 -6.63 0.75
CA ILE A 133 -8.54 -6.86 2.16
C ILE A 133 -9.62 -7.73 2.78
N ASP A 134 -10.90 -7.39 2.62
CA ASP A 134 -12.03 -8.14 3.17
C ASP A 134 -12.03 -9.58 2.62
N LYS A 135 -11.83 -9.75 1.31
CA LYS A 135 -11.70 -11.08 0.68
C LYS A 135 -10.58 -11.94 1.29
N HIS A 136 -9.45 -11.33 1.66
CA HIS A 136 -8.34 -12.07 2.27
C HIS A 136 -8.48 -12.22 3.79
N ILE A 137 -9.17 -11.31 4.48
CA ILE A 137 -9.52 -11.46 5.89
C ILE A 137 -10.45 -12.66 6.06
N ASP A 138 -11.43 -12.85 5.16
CA ASP A 138 -12.31 -14.03 5.17
C ASP A 138 -11.54 -15.35 4.98
N LEU A 139 -10.41 -15.32 4.25
CA LEU A 139 -9.53 -16.48 4.06
C LEU A 139 -8.59 -16.71 5.24
N MET A 140 -8.23 -15.66 5.98
CA MET A 140 -7.32 -15.76 7.11
C MET A 140 -8.07 -16.17 8.38
N ARG A 141 -7.66 -17.30 8.97
CA ARG A 141 -8.25 -17.90 10.17
C ARG A 141 -8.55 -16.83 11.23
N GLY A 142 -9.85 -16.66 11.52
CA GLY A 142 -10.43 -15.45 12.11
C GLY A 142 -9.65 -14.89 13.30
N GLY A 143 -9.31 -13.60 13.23
CA GLY A 143 -8.52 -12.90 14.27
C GLY A 143 -7.38 -12.05 13.72
N VAL A 144 -7.09 -12.15 12.42
CA VAL A 144 -6.15 -11.27 11.73
C VAL A 144 -6.92 -10.11 11.10
N THR A 145 -6.57 -8.87 11.44
CA THR A 145 -7.03 -7.68 10.72
C THR A 145 -5.87 -7.04 9.98
N LEU A 146 -6.13 -6.71 8.72
CA LEU A 146 -5.20 -5.99 7.86
C LEU A 146 -5.69 -4.55 7.73
N HIS A 147 -4.81 -3.60 8.00
CA HIS A 147 -5.07 -2.20 7.70
C HIS A 147 -3.96 -1.70 6.80
N LEU A 148 -4.32 -1.21 5.62
CA LEU A 148 -3.39 -0.51 4.76
C LEU A 148 -3.50 0.98 5.05
N GLN A 149 -2.43 1.56 5.60
CA GLN A 149 -2.37 2.98 5.90
C GLN A 149 -1.42 3.68 4.92
N PRO A 150 -1.76 4.85 4.35
CA PRO A 150 -0.79 5.65 3.63
C PRO A 150 0.32 6.10 4.59
N ASP A 151 1.58 5.94 4.19
CA ASP A 151 2.72 6.31 5.01
C ASP A 151 2.77 7.84 5.17
N VAL A 152 2.54 8.29 6.40
CA VAL A 152 2.59 9.70 6.75
C VAL A 152 3.99 10.00 7.23
N ASN A 153 4.88 10.28 6.28
CA ASN A 153 6.21 10.77 6.58
C ASN A 153 6.10 12.10 7.35
N THR A 154 6.29 11.99 8.66
CA THR A 154 6.19 13.11 9.58
C THR A 154 7.60 13.60 9.85
N TYR A 155 7.99 14.66 9.16
CA TYR A 155 9.29 15.27 9.40
C TYR A 155 9.12 16.34 10.48
N ASN A 156 9.83 16.16 11.59
CA ASN A 156 9.98 17.19 12.60
C ASN A 156 11.10 18.13 12.14
N THR A 157 10.73 19.26 11.55
CA THR A 157 11.66 20.36 11.34
C THR A 157 11.77 21.14 12.65
N ILE A 158 12.92 21.00 13.31
CA ILE A 158 13.27 21.81 14.46
C ILE A 158 13.86 23.11 13.92
N ASN A 159 13.11 24.20 14.04
CA ASN A 159 13.62 25.51 13.66
C ASN A 159 14.69 25.96 14.68
N SER A 160 15.63 26.81 14.27
CA SER A 160 16.72 27.32 15.13
C SER A 160 16.22 28.06 16.39
N ASN A 161 14.95 28.47 16.40
CA ASN A 161 14.28 29.09 17.54
C ASN A 161 13.60 28.09 18.50
N GLY A 162 13.93 26.79 18.41
CA GLY A 162 13.42 25.74 19.31
C GLY A 162 11.94 25.39 19.12
N HIS A 163 11.27 25.97 18.12
CA HIS A 163 9.89 25.62 17.78
C HIS A 163 9.91 24.46 16.78
N SER A 164 9.36 23.32 17.20
CA SER A 164 9.13 22.18 16.31
C SER A 164 7.85 22.39 15.51
N HIS A 165 7.98 22.62 14.21
CA HIS A 165 6.83 22.51 13.32
C HIS A 165 6.78 21.07 12.78
N ARG A 166 5.66 20.40 13.04
CA ARG A 166 5.40 19.05 12.58
C ARG A 166 4.78 19.15 11.18
N HIS A 167 5.58 18.94 10.15
CA HIS A 167 5.08 18.87 8.78
C HIS A 167 4.81 17.40 8.44
N SER A 168 3.52 17.06 8.31
CA SER A 168 3.10 15.77 7.75
C SER A 168 3.02 15.92 6.23
N SER A 169 3.98 15.31 5.54
CA SER A 169 3.88 15.10 4.10
C SER A 169 3.29 13.72 3.88
N ARG A 170 2.06 13.64 3.37
CA ARG A 170 1.50 12.36 2.94
C ARG A 170 2.15 11.98 1.62
N SER A 171 3.05 11.00 1.66
CA SER A 171 3.53 10.34 0.45
C SER A 171 2.38 9.50 -0.08
N LEU A 172 1.89 9.80 -1.29
CA LEU A 172 0.84 8.99 -1.92
C LEU A 172 1.35 7.66 -2.48
N THR A 173 2.65 7.41 -2.41
CA THR A 173 3.31 6.27 -3.04
C THR A 173 3.66 5.17 -2.07
N ASP A 174 3.74 5.53 -0.80
CA ASP A 174 4.22 4.68 0.26
C ASP A 174 3.02 4.32 1.11
N TYR A 175 2.77 3.02 1.24
CA TYR A 175 1.74 2.49 2.11
C TYR A 175 2.41 1.58 3.12
N THR A 176 1.87 1.53 4.32
CA THR A 176 2.27 0.58 5.35
C THR A 176 1.11 -0.36 5.59
N LEU A 177 1.33 -1.65 5.35
CA LEU A 177 0.40 -2.69 5.74
C LEU A 177 0.66 -3.00 7.21
N THR A 178 -0.24 -2.53 8.07
CA THR A 178 -0.24 -2.89 9.48
C THR A 178 -1.13 -4.12 9.66
N VAL A 179 -0.56 -5.16 10.25
CA VAL A 179 -1.22 -6.42 10.53
C VAL A 179 -1.39 -6.49 12.03
N SER A 180 -2.62 -6.59 12.50
CA SER A 180 -2.93 -6.82 13.91
C SER A 180 -3.58 -8.18 14.07
N VAL A 181 -3.00 -8.99 14.94
CA VAL A 181 -3.57 -10.28 15.31
C VAL A 181 -4.17 -10.15 16.70
N ASN A 182 -5.49 -10.36 16.79
CA ASN A 182 -6.15 -10.58 18.05
C ASN A 182 -6.03 -12.06 18.43
N GLU A 183 -5.08 -12.37 19.30
CA GLU A 183 -4.79 -13.74 19.74
C GLU A 183 -6.02 -14.47 20.31
N GLU A 184 -6.95 -13.75 20.94
CA GLU A 184 -8.16 -14.31 21.53
C GLU A 184 -9.17 -14.77 20.46
N ALA A 185 -9.26 -14.02 19.36
CA ALA A 185 -10.09 -14.38 18.22
C ALA A 185 -9.43 -15.46 17.38
N ALA A 186 -8.11 -15.37 17.16
CA ALA A 186 -7.30 -16.35 16.43
C ALA A 186 -7.39 -17.75 17.04
N TYR A 187 -7.36 -17.83 18.37
CA TYR A 187 -7.51 -19.10 19.09
C TYR A 187 -8.93 -19.68 18.97
N ARG A 188 -9.98 -18.83 19.05
CA ARG A 188 -11.38 -19.26 18.86
C ARG A 188 -11.72 -19.62 17.41
N GLY A 189 -11.10 -18.96 16.43
CA GLY A 189 -11.27 -19.24 15.00
C GLY A 189 -10.64 -20.57 14.59
N SER A 190 -9.49 -20.92 15.17
CA SER A 190 -8.88 -22.25 15.00
C SER A 190 -9.80 -23.35 15.55
N LEU A 191 -10.36 -23.15 16.75
CA LEU A 191 -11.30 -24.09 17.38
C LEU A 191 -12.63 -24.27 16.63
N ASN A 192 -13.03 -23.28 15.81
CA ASN A 192 -14.30 -23.32 15.09
C ASN A 192 -14.19 -23.84 13.65
N HIS A 193 -12.98 -24.04 13.11
CA HIS A 193 -12.78 -24.56 11.75
C HIS A 193 -12.22 -25.99 11.69
N ASP A 194 -11.85 -26.59 12.82
CA ASP A 194 -11.60 -28.05 12.90
C ASP A 194 -12.91 -28.86 13.00
N GLY A 195 -14.06 -28.21 12.79
CA GLY A 195 -15.38 -28.81 12.74
C GLY A 195 -15.91 -29.03 11.32
N HIS A 196 -15.14 -29.63 10.41
CA HIS A 196 -15.70 -30.51 9.38
C HIS A 196 -14.62 -31.35 8.67
N ASP A 197 -14.71 -32.67 8.91
CA ASP A 197 -14.42 -33.78 7.99
C ASP A 197 -13.07 -34.52 7.99
N ASN A 198 -12.09 -34.22 8.86
CA ASN A 198 -10.87 -35.07 8.95
C ASN A 198 -10.51 -35.64 10.34
N ASP A 199 -11.11 -35.17 11.43
CA ASP A 199 -10.65 -35.53 12.79
C ASP A 199 -11.05 -36.95 13.26
N ALA A 200 -12.12 -37.52 12.72
CA ALA A 200 -12.55 -38.87 13.10
C ALA A 200 -11.50 -39.93 12.68
N SER A 201 -10.84 -39.74 11.54
CA SER A 201 -9.85 -40.70 11.02
C SER A 201 -8.56 -40.69 11.83
N ASP A 202 -8.09 -39.53 12.26
CA ASP A 202 -6.83 -39.43 13.00
C ASP A 202 -7.01 -39.78 14.48
N GLN A 203 -8.17 -39.48 15.06
CA GLN A 203 -8.52 -39.93 16.41
C GLN A 203 -8.69 -41.46 16.47
N ASP A 204 -9.31 -42.08 15.47
CA ASP A 204 -9.42 -43.55 15.37
C ASP A 204 -8.04 -44.21 15.12
N ARG A 205 -7.18 -43.58 14.31
CA ARG A 205 -5.81 -44.07 14.05
C ARG A 205 -4.93 -43.97 15.30
N LEU A 206 -5.11 -42.95 16.12
CA LEU A 206 -4.41 -42.77 17.39
C LEU A 206 -4.90 -43.78 18.44
N ARG A 207 -6.20 -44.02 18.49
CA ARG A 207 -6.81 -45.03 19.36
C ARG A 207 -6.32 -46.44 19.02
N ASN A 208 -6.30 -46.80 17.73
CA ASN A 208 -5.77 -48.09 17.27
C ASN A 208 -4.28 -48.25 17.63
N ARG A 209 -3.48 -47.19 17.49
CA ARG A 209 -2.05 -47.23 17.85
C ARG A 209 -1.80 -47.36 19.35
N LEU A 210 -2.66 -46.78 20.19
CA LEU A 210 -2.58 -46.94 21.64
C LEU A 210 -2.97 -48.34 22.09
N GLU A 211 -4.01 -48.93 21.48
CA GLU A 211 -4.41 -50.32 21.73
C GLU A 211 -3.32 -51.31 21.28
N GLU A 212 -2.72 -51.13 20.10
CA GLU A 212 -1.56 -51.92 19.66
C GLU A 212 -0.37 -51.81 20.62
N LEU A 213 -0.14 -50.64 21.20
CA LEU A 213 0.94 -50.44 22.18
C LEU A 213 0.64 -51.12 23.52
N GLU A 214 -0.62 -51.11 23.96
CA GLU A 214 -1.07 -51.80 25.17
C GLU A 214 -0.95 -53.32 25.04
N ASP A 215 -1.27 -53.88 23.87
CA ASP A 215 -1.07 -55.29 23.58
C ASP A 215 0.43 -55.67 23.51
N ALA A 216 1.25 -54.78 22.95
CA ALA A 216 2.70 -54.97 22.87
C ALA A 216 3.42 -54.83 24.23
N ARG A 217 2.76 -54.31 25.26
CA ARG A 217 3.34 -54.11 26.60
C ARG A 217 3.89 -55.41 27.20
N LYS A 218 3.29 -56.56 26.88
CA LYS A 218 3.77 -57.88 27.38
C LYS A 218 5.16 -58.27 26.88
N TYR A 219 5.62 -57.63 25.79
CA TYR A 219 6.88 -57.95 25.12
C TYR A 219 7.91 -56.82 25.19
N LEU A 220 7.55 -55.69 25.81
CA LEU A 220 8.39 -54.50 25.93
C LEU A 220 8.84 -54.32 27.39
N THR A 221 10.04 -53.77 27.58
CA THR A 221 10.47 -53.30 28.89
C THR A 221 9.68 -52.05 29.30
N ASP A 222 9.48 -51.84 30.61
CA ASP A 222 8.69 -50.71 31.12
C ASP A 222 9.20 -49.34 30.63
N GLU A 223 10.51 -49.21 30.41
CA GLU A 223 11.15 -47.99 29.94
C GLU A 223 10.94 -47.74 28.44
N GLU A 224 10.99 -48.78 27.62
CA GLU A 224 10.66 -48.70 26.19
C GLU A 224 9.18 -48.41 25.97
N TYR A 225 8.30 -49.01 26.78
CA TYR A 225 6.87 -48.75 26.73
C TYR A 225 6.58 -47.26 27.04
N ARG A 226 7.18 -46.70 28.10
CA ARG A 226 7.01 -45.28 28.43
C ARG A 226 7.50 -44.35 27.32
N ARG A 227 8.66 -44.65 26.73
CA ARG A 227 9.22 -43.86 25.63
C ARG A 227 8.34 -43.91 24.37
N LYS A 228 7.82 -45.08 24.00
CA LYS A 228 6.94 -45.20 22.84
C LYS A 228 5.57 -44.55 23.08
N ARG A 229 5.04 -44.66 24.29
CA ARG A 229 3.79 -44.00 24.68
C ARG A 229 3.91 -42.48 24.63
N SER A 230 5.02 -41.90 25.12
CA SER A 230 5.23 -40.45 25.02
C SER A 230 5.36 -40.00 23.57
N GLN A 231 6.08 -40.74 22.72
CA GLN A 231 6.19 -40.43 21.28
C GLN A 231 4.86 -40.45 20.53
N ILE A 232 3.91 -41.31 20.92
CA ILE A 232 2.57 -41.33 20.32
C ILE A 232 1.73 -40.14 20.80
N LEU A 233 1.88 -39.75 22.06
CA LEU A 233 1.15 -38.62 22.64
C LEU A 233 1.70 -37.26 22.20
N ASP A 234 2.99 -37.16 21.88
CA ASP A 234 3.65 -35.95 21.38
C ASP A 234 3.33 -35.65 19.90
N LEU A 235 2.66 -36.55 19.19
CA LEU A 235 2.20 -36.37 17.79
C LEU A 235 0.84 -35.64 17.69
N VAL A 236 0.27 -35.23 18.83
CA VAL A 236 -0.95 -34.43 19.00
C VAL A 236 -0.56 -33.06 19.53
#